data_AF-A0A1F9FDT7-F1
#
_entry.id   AF-A0A1F9FDT7-F1
#
_cell.length_a   1.000
_cell.length_b   1.000
_cell.length_c   1.000
_cell.angle_alpha   90.00
_cell.angle_beta   90.00
_cell.angle_gamma   90.00
#
_symmetry.space_group_name_H-M   'P 1'
#
loop_
_entity.id
_entity.type
_entity.pdbx_description
1 polymer ?
#
loop_
_entity_poly.entity_id
_entity_poly.type
_entity_poly.pdbx_seq_one_letter_code
_entity_poly.pdbx_strand_id
1 'polypeptide(L)'
;MESVITLGVINLSIPAWQMAVYIALFSLFMFMHETRGCLLTTYIFGLYWGYYLYGGEFMAAAGGYPAVVTAYIGFGLMLAGMSLISLFYEK
;
A
#
# COMPACT_ATOMS: atom_id res chain seq x y z
N MET A 1 20.86 20.96 21.27
CA MET A 1 20.81 19.68 20.52
C MET A 1 19.56 18.96 20.99
N GLU A 2 18.40 19.44 20.54
CA GLU A 2 17.11 18.83 20.87
C GLU A 2 16.91 17.61 19.99
N SER A 3 16.45 16.55 20.64
CA SER A 3 16.57 15.17 20.22
C SER A 3 15.74 14.86 18.98
N VAL A 4 16.43 14.47 17.91
CA VAL A 4 15.89 13.76 16.74
C VAL A 4 15.14 12.45 17.15
N ILE A 5 15.27 12.04 18.41
CA ILE A 5 14.64 10.87 19.04
C ILE A 5 13.15 11.13 19.39
N THR A 6 12.69 12.39 19.46
CA THR A 6 11.28 12.71 19.78
C THR A 6 10.33 12.57 18.57
N LEU A 7 10.80 12.02 17.45
CA LEU A 7 9.94 11.53 16.36
C LEU A 7 9.16 10.25 16.74
N GLY A 8 9.39 9.70 17.94
CA GLY A 8 8.72 8.49 18.45
C GLY A 8 7.26 8.64 18.90
N VAL A 9 6.66 9.84 18.88
CA VAL A 9 5.28 10.05 19.39
C VAL A 9 4.45 11.00 18.53
N ILE A 10 4.73 11.08 17.23
CA ILE A 10 3.69 11.54 16.30
C ILE A 10 2.85 10.31 16.00
N ASN A 11 1.61 10.30 16.47
CA ASN A 11 0.62 9.26 16.17
C ASN A 11 0.20 9.39 14.69
N LEU A 12 1.16 9.18 13.76
CA LEU A 12 0.85 9.14 12.34
C LEU A 12 -0.01 7.92 12.09
N SER A 13 -1.07 8.11 11.31
CA SER A 13 -1.90 7.04 10.76
C SER A 13 -1.06 5.95 10.07
N ILE A 14 0.10 6.32 9.52
CA ILE A 14 1.08 5.41 8.91
C ILE A 14 2.44 5.62 9.60
N PRO A 15 3.06 4.60 10.22
CA PRO A 15 4.39 4.69 10.82
C PRO A 15 5.45 5.19 9.84
N ALA A 16 6.26 6.16 10.28
CA ALA A 16 7.27 6.81 9.44
C ALA A 16 8.29 5.84 8.82
N TRP A 17 8.64 4.76 9.53
CA TRP A 17 9.55 3.74 9.01
C TRP A 17 8.95 2.94 7.84
N GLN A 18 7.63 2.71 7.82
CA GLN A 18 6.97 2.03 6.70
C GLN A 18 6.91 2.92 5.47
N MET A 19 6.69 4.23 5.67
CA MET A 19 6.80 5.22 4.59
C MET A 19 8.22 5.28 4.02
N ALA A 20 9.25 5.22 4.88
CA ALA A 20 10.65 5.20 4.43
C ALA A 20 10.97 3.96 3.59
N VAL A 21 10.49 2.77 4.00
CA VAL A 21 10.64 1.53 3.22
C VAL A 21 9.91 1.62 1.87
N TYR A 22 8.69 2.15 1.86
CA TYR A 22 7.93 2.37 0.62
C TYR A 22 8.69 3.28 -0.35
N ILE A 23 9.16 4.44 0.13
CA ILE A 23 9.92 5.39 -0.68
C ILE A 23 11.20 4.74 -1.21
N ALA A 24 11.94 4.01 -0.37
CA ALA A 24 13.16 3.33 -0.80
C ALA A 24 12.91 2.29 -1.90
N LEU A 25 11.87 1.45 -1.75
CA LEU A 25 11.48 0.47 -2.75
C LEU A 25 11.01 1.14 -4.05
N PHE A 26 10.17 2.17 -3.94
CA PHE A 26 9.66 2.91 -5.09
C PHE A 26 10.81 3.60 -5.86
N SER A 27 11.74 4.24 -5.14
CA SER A 27 12.95 4.84 -5.72
C SER A 27 13.83 3.79 -6.40
N LEU A 28 14.03 2.62 -5.79
CA LEU A 28 14.83 1.53 -6.39
C LEU A 28 14.22 1.05 -7.71
N PHE A 29 12.90 0.80 -7.74
CA PHE A 29 12.21 0.42 -8.97
C PHE A 29 12.26 1.53 -10.03
N MET A 30 12.17 2.79 -9.61
CA MET A 30 12.30 3.93 -10.52
C MET A 30 13.72 4.05 -11.11
N PHE A 31 14.78 3.80 -10.31
CA PHE A 31 16.16 3.75 -10.79
C PHE A 31 16.41 2.61 -11.78
N MET A 32 15.71 1.49 -11.61
CA MET A 32 15.75 0.35 -12.54
C MET A 32 14.94 0.63 -13.83
N HIS A 33 14.32 1.81 -13.96
CA HIS A 33 13.34 2.15 -15.00
C HIS A 33 12.16 1.18 -15.07
N GLU A 34 11.94 0.39 -14.02
CA GLU A 34 10.88 -0.59 -13.93
C GLU A 34 9.62 0.07 -13.34
N THR A 35 8.91 0.82 -14.20
CA THR A 35 7.61 1.43 -13.89
C THR A 35 6.58 0.39 -13.38
N ARG A 36 6.76 -0.86 -13.79
CA ARG A 36 5.98 -2.04 -13.38
C ARG A 36 6.14 -2.35 -11.88
N GLY A 37 7.36 -2.32 -11.36
CA GLY A 37 7.63 -2.53 -9.94
C GLY A 37 7.09 -1.39 -9.06
N CYS A 38 7.13 -0.16 -9.58
CA CYS A 38 6.50 0.99 -8.94
C CYS A 38 4.97 0.82 -8.82
N LEU A 39 4.31 0.33 -9.87
CA LEU A 39 2.85 0.06 -9.83
C LEU A 39 2.52 -1.01 -8.78
N LEU A 40 3.24 -2.12 -8.79
CA LEU A 40 3.02 -3.22 -7.84
C LEU A 40 3.19 -2.76 -6.39
N THR A 41 4.28 -2.04 -6.09
CA THR A 41 4.53 -1.51 -4.74
C THR A 41 3.46 -0.52 -4.31
N THR A 42 3.01 0.36 -5.22
CA THR A 42 1.93 1.32 -4.95
C THR A 42 0.59 0.61 -4.67
N TYR A 43 0.24 -0.41 -5.47
CA TYR A 43 -1.01 -1.14 -5.27
C TYR A 43 -1.03 -1.94 -3.97
N ILE A 44 0.06 -2.64 -3.65
CA ILE A 44 0.14 -3.40 -2.39
C ILE A 44 0.11 -2.45 -1.19
N PHE A 45 0.85 -1.35 -1.26
CA PHE A 45 0.88 -0.35 -0.20
C PHE A 45 -0.49 0.30 0.00
N GLY A 46 -1.15 0.71 -1.10
CA GLY A 46 -2.48 1.30 -1.08
C GLY A 46 -3.57 0.33 -0.62
N LEU A 47 -3.50 -0.95 -1.00
CA LEU A 47 -4.43 -1.98 -0.52
C LEU A 47 -4.29 -2.19 1.00
N TYR A 48 -3.07 -2.38 1.47
CA TYR A 48 -2.80 -2.66 2.88
C TYR A 48 -3.20 -1.46 3.76
N TRP A 49 -2.70 -0.27 3.44
CA TRP A 49 -2.98 0.93 4.24
C TRP A 49 -4.38 1.46 4.03
N GLY A 50 -4.95 1.34 2.83
CA GLY A 50 -6.34 1.70 2.56
C GLY A 50 -7.31 0.87 3.38
N TYR A 51 -7.10 -0.44 3.48
CA TYR A 51 -7.91 -1.29 4.35
C TYR A 51 -7.65 -1.03 5.83
N TYR A 52 -6.40 -0.85 6.24
CA TYR A 52 -6.06 -0.63 7.66
C TYR A 52 -6.65 0.69 8.20
N LEU A 53 -6.62 1.76 7.39
CA LEU A 53 -7.11 3.08 7.80
C LEU A 53 -8.62 3.23 7.66
N TYR A 54 -9.20 2.73 6.57
CA TYR A 54 -10.60 2.98 6.24
C TYR A 54 -11.48 1.74 6.37
N GLY A 55 -10.93 0.56 6.70
CA GLY A 55 -11.69 -0.70 6.74
C GLY A 55 -12.90 -0.66 7.68
N GLY A 56 -12.78 0.05 8.81
CA GLY A 56 -13.90 0.28 9.73
C GLY A 56 -15.01 1.15 9.13
N GLU A 57 -14.65 2.22 8.43
CA GLU A 57 -15.61 3.09 7.75
C GLU A 57 -16.22 2.41 6.52
N PHE A 58 -15.45 1.61 5.79
CA PHE A 58 -15.93 0.77 4.70
C PHE A 58 -16.95 -0.25 5.18
N MET A 59 -16.70 -0.92 6.31
CA MET A 59 -17.64 -1.86 6.93
C MET A 59 -18.93 -1.16 7.39
N ALA A 60 -18.80 0.03 7.96
CA ALA A 60 -19.94 0.85 8.39
C ALA A 60 -20.78 1.34 7.20
N ALA A 61 -20.14 1.86 6.15
CA ALA A 61 -20.79 2.29 4.91
C ALA A 61 -21.42 1.13 4.15
N ALA A 62 -20.80 -0.06 4.22
CA ALA A 62 -21.33 -1.29 3.65
C ALA A 62 -22.47 -1.90 4.49
N GLY A 63 -22.94 -1.26 5.57
CA GLY A 63 -24.02 -1.80 6.40
C GLY A 63 -23.72 -3.18 7.00
N GLY A 64 -22.44 -3.53 7.15
CA GLY A 64 -22.00 -4.85 7.61
C GLY A 64 -22.06 -5.97 6.55
N TYR A 65 -22.33 -5.66 5.28
CA TYR A 65 -22.29 -6.67 4.21
C TYR A 65 -20.84 -7.10 3.89
N PRO A 66 -20.44 -8.35 4.18
CA PRO A 66 -19.06 -8.81 3.97
C PRO A 66 -18.65 -8.82 2.49
N ALA A 67 -19.62 -8.84 1.57
CA ALA A 67 -19.38 -8.82 0.13
C ALA A 67 -18.59 -7.58 -0.34
N VAL A 68 -18.75 -6.43 0.31
CA VAL A 68 -18.07 -5.19 -0.07
C VAL A 68 -16.57 -5.26 0.28
N VAL A 69 -16.24 -5.82 1.44
CA VAL A 69 -14.85 -6.06 1.84
C VAL A 69 -14.20 -7.09 0.93
N THR A 70 -14.91 -8.18 0.62
CA THR A 70 -14.41 -9.20 -0.33
C THR A 70 -14.20 -8.62 -1.72
N ALA A 71 -15.07 -7.73 -2.20
CA ALA A 71 -14.91 -7.05 -3.48
C ALA A 71 -13.70 -6.10 -3.47
N TYR A 72 -13.50 -5.33 -2.40
CA TYR A 72 -12.34 -4.45 -2.24
C TYR A 72 -11.01 -5.24 -2.26
N ILE A 73 -10.92 -6.29 -1.42
CA ILE A 73 -9.73 -7.16 -1.35
C ILE A 73 -9.52 -7.88 -2.69
N GLY A 74 -10.60 -8.39 -3.29
CA GLY A 74 -10.55 -9.10 -4.58
C GLY A 74 -10.06 -8.20 -5.71
N PHE A 75 -10.60 -6.99 -5.84
CA PHE A 75 -10.15 -6.04 -6.87
C PHE A 75 -8.70 -5.62 -6.66
N GLY A 76 -8.31 -5.29 -5.43
CA GLY A 76 -6.95 -4.86 -5.18
C GLY A 76 -5.92 -6.00 -5.33
N LEU A 77 -6.26 -7.24 -4.97
CA LEU A 77 -5.44 -8.41 -5.28
C LEU A 77 -5.36 -8.68 -6.79
N MET A 78 -6.45 -8.46 -7.53
CA MET A 78 -6.44 -8.59 -8.99
C MET A 78 -5.51 -7.55 -9.63
N LEU A 79 -5.53 -6.29 -9.18
CA LEU A 79 -4.62 -5.24 -9.65
C LEU A 79 -3.15 -5.50 -9.28
N ALA A 80 -2.90 -5.94 -8.04
CA ALA A 80 -1.57 -6.35 -7.62
C ALA A 80 -1.07 -7.56 -8.42
N GLY A 81 -1.94 -8.55 -8.65
CA GLY A 81 -1.66 -9.75 -9.44
C GLY A 81 -1.39 -9.44 -10.91
N MET A 82 -2.18 -8.57 -11.54
CA MET A 82 -1.93 -8.11 -12.92
C MET A 82 -0.61 -7.36 -13.03
N SER A 83 -0.28 -6.51 -12.04
CA SER A 83 1.00 -5.81 -11.98
C SER A 83 2.17 -6.78 -11.82
N LEU A 84 1.99 -7.85 -11.05
CA LEU A 84 2.98 -8.90 -10.85
C LEU A 84 3.17 -9.74 -12.12
N ILE A 85 2.08 -10.11 -12.80
CA ILE A 85 2.15 -10.82 -14.08
C ILE A 85 2.87 -9.94 -15.12
N SER A 86 2.54 -8.65 -15.22
CA SER A 86 3.23 -7.71 -16.11
C SER A 86 4.73 -7.59 -15.82
N LEU A 87 5.15 -7.72 -14.55
CA LEU A 87 6.56 -7.71 -14.16
C LEU A 87 7.33 -8.95 -14.65
N PHE A 88 6.68 -10.12 -14.74
CA PHE A 88 7.35 -11.38 -15.09
C PHE A 88 7.13 -11.86 -16.53
N TYR A 89 6.04 -11.47 -17.19
CA TYR A 89 5.67 -12.03 -18.50
C TYR A 89 6.12 -11.20 -19.71
N GLU A 90 6.53 -9.95 -19.52
CA GLU A 90 7.00 -9.11 -20.62
C GLU A 90 8.53 -9.10 -20.66
N LYS A 91 9.07 -9.92 -21.57
CA LYS A 91 10.50 -10.10 -21.85
C LYS A 91 10.92 -9.30 -23.06
#